data_AF-D3R365-F1
#
_entry.id   AF-D3R365-F1
#
_cell.length_a   1.000
_cell.length_b   1.000
_cell.length_c   1.000
_cell.angle_alpha   90.00
_cell.angle_beta   90.00
_cell.angle_gamma   90.00
#
_symmetry.space_group_name_H-M   'P 1'
#
loop_
_entity.id
_entity.type
_entity.pdbx_description
1 polymer ?
#
loop_
_entity_poly.entity_id
_entity_poly.type
_entity_poly.pdbx_seq_one_letter_code
_entity_poly.pdbx_strand_id
1 'polypeptide(L)'
;MRPDFSVSTQHSQQESIKAVIPALYKPHLLQNQVNVTNRHLPLPVEELQRLQPYQVKQFLLELRNCKADHLLQWIDHLPMAKLTCVFPGIIIALDENILNRLFLVIDQRPGLKLYALAWQMLQSCFPHDYMLKAFRLLCTKLRQNKMFIKSEATNAIIDAAINSLDETEFFNSLADFLNELPAAELDSKRRELALQSDSVLWLALLTEYFRECEISNLYQGRECLAALLPNIQCSLAENILRRIRYAQELAESQKQAVAEAIFKQVPILGAESKLWGAVNKDTHTYFKRLAISLALAAHCANDQNKWAFYQPHFLQILDIAGIAPDIIALRFNGFILVDNRQIRQSIYYYTNAAVEAILASGVEQADLGRPGFELPGLKPWLSLAEQPNEPALRLDITPSMIKTTHSMLHLLSGSEGKSPISPE
;
A
#
# COMPACT_ATOMS: atom_id res chain seq x y z
N MET A 1 24.84 52.27 -45.21
CA MET A 1 24.54 53.04 -43.98
C MET A 1 24.37 52.06 -42.82
N ARG A 2 24.75 52.49 -41.61
CA ARG A 2 24.18 52.08 -40.30
C ARG A 2 23.34 53.27 -39.79
N PRO A 3 22.60 53.19 -38.67
CA PRO A 3 22.27 52.02 -37.83
C PRO A 3 20.83 51.56 -38.19
N ASP A 4 19.86 51.09 -37.39
CA ASP A 4 19.63 50.84 -35.94
C ASP A 4 18.88 49.49 -35.77
N PHE A 5 18.78 48.80 -34.62
CA PHE A 5 18.88 49.09 -33.17
C PHE A 5 17.61 49.58 -32.44
N SER A 6 16.83 48.61 -31.95
CA SER A 6 16.32 48.62 -30.57
C SER A 6 16.38 47.20 -29.98
N VAL A 7 16.57 47.09 -28.66
CA VAL A 7 16.96 45.87 -27.93
C VAL A 7 16.30 45.88 -26.54
N SER A 8 16.29 44.74 -25.85
CA SER A 8 15.95 44.54 -24.41
C SER A 8 14.45 44.43 -24.06
N THR A 9 14.01 43.60 -23.09
CA THR A 9 14.79 42.73 -22.18
C THR A 9 14.08 41.42 -21.78
N GLN A 10 14.93 40.49 -21.36
CA GLN A 10 14.70 39.20 -20.70
C GLN A 10 13.74 39.23 -19.48
N HIS A 11 13.03 38.12 -19.26
CA HIS A 11 13.17 37.19 -18.11
C HIS A 11 12.06 36.11 -18.20
N SER A 12 12.31 34.81 -18.40
CA SER A 12 13.14 33.82 -17.68
C SER A 12 12.51 33.23 -16.40
N GLN A 13 11.74 32.15 -16.57
CA GLN A 13 11.71 31.00 -15.66
C GLN A 13 11.88 29.77 -16.57
N GLN A 14 12.95 28.99 -16.51
CA GLN A 14 13.28 28.05 -15.42
C GLN A 14 12.17 27.04 -15.14
N GLU A 15 11.76 26.29 -16.16
CA GLU A 15 11.29 24.92 -15.92
C GLU A 15 12.39 24.17 -15.17
N SER A 16 12.04 23.56 -14.03
CA SER A 16 13.04 23.10 -13.08
C SER A 16 13.75 21.84 -13.57
N ILE A 17 15.06 21.77 -13.33
CA ILE A 17 15.96 20.62 -13.55
C ILE A 17 15.47 19.31 -12.89
N LYS A 18 14.43 19.38 -12.04
CA LYS A 18 13.67 18.23 -11.54
C LYS A 18 12.83 17.50 -12.61
N ALA A 19 12.58 18.07 -13.80
CA ALA A 19 11.55 17.58 -14.72
C ALA A 19 11.99 16.45 -15.68
N VAL A 20 13.28 16.34 -16.02
CA VAL A 20 13.73 15.37 -17.05
C VAL A 20 13.89 13.95 -16.50
N ILE A 21 14.35 13.79 -15.25
CA ILE A 21 14.45 12.47 -14.59
C ILE A 21 13.07 11.77 -14.47
N PRO A 22 11.96 12.45 -14.14
CA PRO A 22 10.60 11.92 -14.27
C PRO A 22 10.17 11.46 -15.67
N ALA A 23 10.82 11.86 -16.77
CA ALA A 23 10.45 11.42 -18.12
C ALA A 23 10.76 9.93 -18.39
N LEU A 24 11.51 9.27 -17.50
CA LEU A 24 11.67 7.81 -17.44
C LEU A 24 10.44 7.09 -16.84
N TYR A 25 9.47 7.81 -16.27
CA TYR A 25 8.38 7.25 -15.46
C TYR A 25 7.01 7.52 -16.09
N LYS A 26 6.47 6.53 -16.81
CA LYS A 26 5.05 6.46 -17.22
C LYS A 26 4.37 5.14 -16.80
N PRO A 27 4.14 4.91 -15.51
CA PRO A 27 3.14 3.93 -15.09
C PRO A 27 1.74 4.43 -15.48
N HIS A 28 0.98 3.62 -16.21
CA HIS A 28 -0.41 3.95 -16.54
C HIS A 28 -1.29 3.86 -15.27
N LEU A 29 -1.95 4.96 -14.92
CA LEU A 29 -2.82 5.05 -13.76
C LEU A 29 -4.16 4.34 -13.99
N LEU A 30 -4.56 3.49 -13.04
CA LEU A 30 -5.95 3.41 -12.60
C LEU A 30 -6.07 4.25 -11.33
N GLN A 31 -6.79 5.37 -11.44
CA GLN A 31 -7.11 6.21 -10.29
C GLN A 31 -8.25 5.58 -9.49
N ASN A 32 -8.09 5.48 -8.17
CA ASN A 32 -9.18 5.59 -7.21
C ASN A 32 -8.63 6.19 -5.92
N GLN A 33 -9.08 7.39 -5.57
CA GLN A 33 -8.68 8.09 -4.34
C GLN A 33 -9.83 8.05 -3.33
N VAL A 34 -9.71 7.20 -2.31
CA VAL A 34 -10.54 7.30 -1.10
C VAL A 34 -9.70 7.97 -0.02
N ASN A 35 -9.90 9.28 0.16
CA ASN A 35 -9.08 10.07 1.06
C ASN A 35 -9.76 10.20 2.43
N VAL A 36 -9.37 9.34 3.35
CA VAL A 36 -10.03 9.14 4.65
C VAL A 36 -9.09 9.46 5.81
N THR A 37 -9.45 10.47 6.61
CA THR A 37 -8.82 10.88 7.87
C THR A 37 -9.87 11.44 8.83
N ASN A 38 -9.49 11.55 10.11
CA ASN A 38 -10.28 11.98 11.29
C ASN A 38 -11.19 10.90 11.91
N ARG A 39 -11.29 10.97 13.24
CA ARG A 39 -12.21 10.15 14.05
C ARG A 39 -13.64 10.61 13.79
N HIS A 40 -14.59 9.68 13.82
CA HIS A 40 -15.94 9.80 13.25
C HIS A 40 -15.91 9.92 11.71
N LEU A 41 -15.96 8.77 11.03
CA LEU A 41 -16.07 8.69 9.58
C LEU A 41 -17.39 8.01 9.20
N PRO A 42 -18.28 8.66 8.44
CA PRO A 42 -19.38 7.97 7.79
C PRO A 42 -18.85 7.05 6.69
N LEU A 43 -19.68 6.08 6.29
CA LEU A 43 -19.41 5.12 5.20
C LEU A 43 -18.85 5.80 3.93
N PRO A 44 -17.99 5.10 3.17
CA PRO A 44 -17.60 5.54 1.83
C PRO A 44 -18.81 5.86 0.97
N VAL A 45 -18.72 6.94 0.19
CA VAL A 45 -19.86 7.44 -0.61
C VAL A 45 -20.28 6.43 -1.67
N GLU A 46 -19.39 5.55 -2.14
CA GLU A 46 -19.73 4.44 -3.02
C GLU A 46 -20.63 3.37 -2.35
N GLU A 47 -20.51 3.15 -1.04
CA GLU A 47 -21.39 2.21 -0.32
C GLU A 47 -22.77 2.82 -0.07
N LEU A 48 -22.82 4.11 0.27
CA LEU A 48 -24.07 4.88 0.34
C LEU A 48 -24.85 4.85 -0.99
N GLN A 49 -24.17 4.73 -2.14
CA GLN A 49 -24.81 4.55 -3.45
C GLN A 49 -25.42 3.13 -3.62
N ARG A 50 -24.84 2.08 -3.02
CA ARG A 50 -25.42 0.71 -3.02
C ARG A 50 -26.77 0.66 -2.29
N LEU A 51 -27.01 1.54 -1.32
CA LEU A 51 -28.18 1.52 -0.43
C LEU A 51 -29.52 1.87 -1.08
N GLN A 52 -29.61 2.06 -2.41
CA GLN A 52 -30.81 2.55 -3.10
C GLN A 52 -31.42 3.79 -2.41
N PRO A 53 -30.72 4.95 -2.37
CA PRO A 53 -31.05 6.07 -1.48
C PRO A 53 -32.49 6.60 -1.59
N TYR A 54 -33.14 6.43 -2.74
CA TYR A 54 -34.56 6.75 -2.93
C TYR A 54 -35.50 5.81 -2.17
N GLN A 55 -35.26 4.48 -2.25
CA GLN A 55 -36.09 3.47 -1.59
C GLN A 55 -36.01 3.57 -0.06
N VAL A 56 -34.81 3.79 0.48
CA VAL A 56 -34.63 3.98 1.93
C VAL A 56 -35.30 5.28 2.40
N LYS A 57 -35.16 6.38 1.64
CA LYS A 57 -35.88 7.64 1.95
C LYS A 57 -37.41 7.46 1.90
N GLN A 58 -37.95 6.73 0.93
CA GLN A 58 -39.37 6.38 0.89
C GLN A 58 -39.79 5.54 2.11
N PHE A 59 -39.04 4.49 2.44
CA PHE A 59 -39.31 3.65 3.60
C PHE A 59 -39.30 4.42 4.92
N LEU A 60 -38.33 5.32 5.13
CA LEU A 60 -38.28 6.19 6.31
C LEU A 60 -39.43 7.21 6.35
N LEU A 61 -39.87 7.74 5.20
CA LEU A 61 -41.05 8.60 5.12
C LEU A 61 -42.35 7.85 5.46
N GLU A 62 -42.51 6.62 4.96
CA GLU A 62 -43.64 5.74 5.35
C GLU A 62 -43.62 5.43 6.85
N LEU A 63 -42.45 5.02 7.38
CA LEU A 63 -42.26 4.69 8.79
C LEU A 63 -42.54 5.89 9.72
N ARG A 64 -42.16 7.11 9.29
CA ARG A 64 -42.42 8.36 10.01
C ARG A 64 -43.91 8.74 9.98
N ASN A 65 -44.55 8.60 8.82
CA ASN A 65 -45.95 8.98 8.62
C ASN A 65 -46.95 7.95 9.15
N CYS A 66 -46.51 6.73 9.45
CA CYS A 66 -47.34 5.73 10.12
C CYS A 66 -47.75 6.19 11.53
N LYS A 67 -49.06 6.15 11.82
CA LYS A 67 -49.59 6.44 13.17
C LYS A 67 -49.13 5.36 14.15
N ALA A 68 -48.86 5.73 15.40
CA ALA A 68 -48.40 4.80 16.43
C ALA A 68 -49.34 3.59 16.58
N ASP A 69 -50.65 3.84 16.63
CA ASP A 69 -51.71 2.84 16.81
C ASP A 69 -51.81 1.81 15.67
N HIS A 70 -51.22 2.10 14.50
CA HIS A 70 -51.18 1.21 13.34
C HIS A 70 -49.78 0.66 13.06
N LEU A 71 -48.76 1.04 13.84
CA LEU A 71 -47.36 0.74 13.54
C LEU A 71 -47.06 -0.76 13.57
N LEU A 72 -47.57 -1.49 14.57
CA LEU A 72 -47.39 -2.95 14.65
C LEU A 72 -48.04 -3.66 13.44
N GLN A 73 -49.29 -3.33 13.14
CA GLN A 73 -50.00 -3.90 11.98
C GLN A 73 -49.27 -3.60 10.66
N TRP A 74 -48.72 -2.39 10.50
CA TRP A 74 -47.91 -2.03 9.32
C TRP A 74 -46.60 -2.84 9.27
N ILE A 75 -45.92 -3.03 10.41
CA ILE A 75 -44.72 -3.86 10.54
C ILE A 75 -45.00 -5.32 10.16
N ASP A 76 -46.13 -5.90 10.58
CA ASP A 76 -46.52 -7.28 10.23
C ASP A 76 -46.72 -7.47 8.73
N HIS A 77 -47.27 -6.44 8.05
CA HIS A 77 -47.54 -6.47 6.62
C HIS A 77 -46.36 -6.00 5.76
N LEU A 78 -45.20 -5.65 6.35
CA LEU A 78 -44.02 -5.26 5.59
C LEU A 78 -43.52 -6.41 4.68
N PRO A 79 -43.35 -6.16 3.36
CA PRO A 79 -42.73 -7.11 2.45
C PRO A 79 -41.21 -7.16 2.69
N MET A 80 -40.60 -8.32 2.42
CA MET A 80 -39.15 -8.53 2.62
C MET A 80 -38.28 -7.49 1.90
N ALA A 81 -38.72 -7.01 0.74
CA ALA A 81 -38.02 -5.96 -0.02
C ALA A 81 -37.97 -4.59 0.70
N LYS A 82 -38.91 -4.28 1.60
CA LYS A 82 -38.84 -3.09 2.46
C LYS A 82 -38.09 -3.35 3.77
N LEU A 83 -38.11 -4.59 4.27
CA LEU A 83 -37.32 -4.98 5.45
C LEU A 83 -35.80 -4.85 5.19
N THR A 84 -35.32 -4.93 3.94
CA THR A 84 -33.91 -4.63 3.62
C THR A 84 -33.52 -3.17 3.85
N CYS A 85 -34.48 -2.24 3.86
CA CYS A 85 -34.24 -0.81 4.08
C CYS A 85 -34.05 -0.45 5.57
N VAL A 86 -34.24 -1.39 6.50
CA VAL A 86 -34.13 -1.14 7.95
C VAL A 86 -32.71 -0.75 8.35
N PHE A 87 -31.70 -1.55 8.02
CA PHE A 87 -30.31 -1.27 8.39
C PHE A 87 -29.73 -0.03 7.67
N PRO A 88 -29.92 0.15 6.35
CA PRO A 88 -29.66 1.43 5.70
C PRO A 88 -30.36 2.63 6.36
N GLY A 89 -31.58 2.41 6.84
CA GLY A 89 -32.37 3.40 7.57
C GLY A 89 -31.74 3.79 8.91
N ILE A 90 -31.24 2.82 9.68
CA ILE A 90 -30.58 3.05 10.98
C ILE A 90 -29.29 3.85 10.81
N ILE A 91 -28.53 3.58 9.75
CA ILE A 91 -27.30 4.30 9.39
C ILE A 91 -27.55 5.79 9.09
N ILE A 92 -28.70 6.15 8.50
CA ILE A 92 -29.00 7.53 8.07
C ILE A 92 -30.04 8.26 8.94
N ALA A 93 -30.58 7.61 9.97
CA ALA A 93 -31.63 8.19 10.82
C ALA A 93 -31.03 9.06 11.94
N LEU A 94 -31.22 10.38 11.81
CA LEU A 94 -30.82 11.39 12.81
C LEU A 94 -31.91 11.67 13.86
N ASP A 95 -33.01 10.90 13.87
CA ASP A 95 -34.19 11.11 14.71
C ASP A 95 -34.42 9.86 15.58
N GLU A 96 -34.36 10.02 16.90
CA GLU A 96 -34.53 8.93 17.86
C GLU A 96 -35.89 8.24 17.76
N ASN A 97 -36.96 8.95 17.39
CA ASN A 97 -38.29 8.36 17.16
C ASN A 97 -38.24 7.41 15.96
N ILE A 98 -37.55 7.81 14.90
CA ILE A 98 -37.33 6.96 13.71
C ILE A 98 -36.44 5.76 14.06
N LEU A 99 -35.35 5.95 14.81
CA LEU A 99 -34.49 4.86 15.29
C LEU A 99 -35.26 3.85 16.17
N ASN A 100 -36.06 4.32 17.13
CA ASN A 100 -36.88 3.46 17.98
C ASN A 100 -37.94 2.69 17.18
N ARG A 101 -38.54 3.31 16.16
CA ARG A 101 -39.42 2.62 15.21
C ARG A 101 -38.68 1.56 14.39
N LEU A 102 -37.45 1.84 13.93
CA LEU A 102 -36.61 0.87 13.21
C LEU A 102 -36.23 -0.33 14.09
N PHE A 103 -35.89 -0.11 15.37
CA PHE A 103 -35.66 -1.20 16.33
C PHE A 103 -36.92 -2.04 16.56
N LEU A 104 -38.12 -1.43 16.56
CA LEU A 104 -39.38 -2.18 16.65
C LEU A 104 -39.63 -3.08 15.42
N VAL A 105 -39.20 -2.69 14.21
CA VAL A 105 -39.27 -3.57 13.03
C VAL A 105 -38.42 -4.84 13.25
N ILE A 106 -37.22 -4.68 13.81
CA ILE A 106 -36.31 -5.79 14.12
C ILE A 106 -36.87 -6.70 15.21
N ASP A 107 -37.44 -6.10 16.26
CA ASP A 107 -38.02 -6.79 17.42
C ASP A 107 -39.19 -7.71 17.04
N GLN A 108 -40.06 -7.24 16.15
CA GLN A 108 -41.29 -7.92 15.75
C GLN A 108 -41.11 -8.85 14.53
N ARG A 109 -40.13 -8.59 13.64
CA ARG A 109 -39.87 -9.40 12.43
C ARG A 109 -38.47 -10.04 12.39
N PRO A 110 -37.93 -10.65 13.47
CA PRO A 110 -36.60 -11.25 13.45
C PRO A 110 -36.51 -12.45 12.49
N GLY A 111 -35.37 -12.65 11.84
CA GLY A 111 -35.16 -13.81 10.98
C GLY A 111 -33.79 -13.86 10.29
N LEU A 112 -33.39 -15.06 9.86
CA LEU A 112 -32.04 -15.35 9.34
C LEU A 112 -31.67 -14.53 8.08
N LYS A 113 -32.64 -14.12 7.26
CA LYS A 113 -32.40 -13.21 6.13
C LYS A 113 -32.02 -11.80 6.57
N LEU A 114 -32.60 -11.32 7.67
CA LEU A 114 -32.20 -10.04 8.28
C LEU A 114 -30.88 -10.18 9.04
N TYR A 115 -30.57 -11.35 9.61
CA TYR A 115 -29.27 -11.59 10.25
C TYR A 115 -28.12 -11.38 9.25
N ALA A 116 -28.20 -12.02 8.07
CA ALA A 116 -27.17 -11.88 7.04
C ALA A 116 -26.99 -10.42 6.58
N LEU A 117 -28.09 -9.69 6.40
CA LEU A 117 -28.06 -8.27 6.02
C LEU A 117 -27.53 -7.37 7.14
N ALA A 118 -27.91 -7.62 8.40
CA ALA A 118 -27.44 -6.88 9.56
C ALA A 118 -25.93 -7.10 9.76
N TRP A 119 -25.46 -8.33 9.62
CA TRP A 119 -24.05 -8.69 9.75
C TRP A 119 -23.21 -8.02 8.66
N GLN A 120 -23.65 -8.09 7.39
CA GLN A 120 -22.97 -7.40 6.29
C GLN A 120 -22.93 -5.87 6.49
N MET A 121 -24.05 -5.26 6.89
CA MET A 121 -24.12 -3.81 7.12
C MET A 121 -23.23 -3.38 8.28
N LEU A 122 -23.22 -4.14 9.39
CA LEU A 122 -22.35 -3.89 10.54
C LEU A 122 -20.87 -3.99 10.15
N GLN A 123 -20.47 -4.99 9.37
CA GLN A 123 -19.09 -5.12 8.87
C GLN A 123 -18.64 -3.90 8.05
N SER A 124 -19.53 -3.37 7.20
CA SER A 124 -19.27 -2.22 6.33
C SER A 124 -19.22 -0.90 7.10
N CYS A 125 -20.11 -0.71 8.08
CA CYS A 125 -20.25 0.56 8.81
C CYS A 125 -19.49 0.61 10.15
N PHE A 126 -18.76 -0.43 10.55
CA PHE A 126 -18.06 -0.46 11.83
C PHE A 126 -16.96 0.62 11.93
N PRO A 127 -16.78 1.33 13.06
CA PRO A 127 -17.60 1.34 14.29
C PRO A 127 -18.91 2.15 14.15
N HIS A 128 -20.00 1.66 14.76
CA HIS A 128 -21.33 2.31 14.71
C HIS A 128 -22.33 1.74 15.75
N ASP A 129 -22.39 2.36 16.94
CA ASP A 129 -23.30 2.04 18.06
C ASP A 129 -24.72 1.58 17.66
N TYR A 130 -25.49 2.41 16.93
CA TYR A 130 -26.88 2.08 16.60
C TYR A 130 -27.02 0.82 15.73
N MET A 131 -26.05 0.54 14.87
CA MET A 131 -26.03 -0.66 14.04
C MET A 131 -25.61 -1.89 14.83
N LEU A 132 -24.69 -1.77 15.79
CA LEU A 132 -24.40 -2.85 16.74
C LEU A 132 -25.61 -3.12 17.66
N LYS A 133 -26.28 -2.08 18.16
CA LYS A 133 -27.53 -2.19 18.93
C LYS A 133 -28.64 -2.90 18.12
N ALA A 134 -28.76 -2.59 16.83
CA ALA A 134 -29.67 -3.28 15.91
C ALA A 134 -29.31 -4.77 15.75
N PHE A 135 -28.03 -5.07 15.58
CA PHE A 135 -27.52 -6.44 15.44
C PHE A 135 -27.72 -7.25 16.73
N ARG A 136 -27.33 -6.72 17.90
CA ARG A 136 -27.55 -7.32 19.22
C ARG A 136 -29.02 -7.63 19.51
N LEU A 137 -29.93 -6.70 19.20
CA LEU A 137 -31.37 -6.90 19.34
C LEU A 137 -31.84 -8.10 18.48
N LEU A 138 -31.41 -8.15 17.22
CA LEU A 138 -31.72 -9.25 16.31
C LEU A 138 -31.15 -10.59 16.80
N CYS A 139 -29.87 -10.63 17.20
CA CYS A 139 -29.21 -11.81 17.75
C CYS A 139 -29.94 -12.35 18.99
N THR A 140 -30.26 -11.47 19.95
CA THR A 140 -31.09 -11.79 21.13
C THR A 140 -32.42 -12.42 20.73
N LYS A 141 -33.14 -11.82 19.76
CA LYS A 141 -34.46 -12.30 19.30
C LYS A 141 -34.40 -13.64 18.57
N LEU A 142 -33.35 -13.88 17.76
CA LEU A 142 -33.10 -15.18 17.12
C LEU A 142 -32.85 -16.29 18.15
N ARG A 143 -32.07 -15.99 19.19
CA ARG A 143 -31.76 -16.91 20.31
C ARG A 143 -33.02 -17.21 21.14
N GLN A 144 -33.80 -16.18 21.49
CA GLN A 144 -35.09 -16.31 22.20
C GLN A 144 -36.10 -17.15 21.41
N ASN A 145 -36.24 -16.90 20.10
CA ASN A 145 -37.15 -17.61 19.21
C ASN A 145 -36.63 -19.01 18.79
N LYS A 146 -35.48 -19.45 19.33
CA LYS A 146 -34.82 -20.73 19.02
C LYS A 146 -34.65 -20.97 17.51
N MET A 147 -34.32 -19.91 16.76
CA MET A 147 -34.11 -20.01 15.31
C MET A 147 -32.76 -20.69 15.04
N PHE A 148 -32.81 -22.02 14.88
CA PHE A 148 -31.62 -22.88 14.77
C PHE A 148 -30.66 -22.43 13.66
N ILE A 149 -29.41 -22.15 14.06
CA ILE A 149 -28.29 -21.92 13.16
C ILE A 149 -27.26 -23.01 13.42
N LYS A 150 -26.91 -23.77 12.37
CA LYS A 150 -26.00 -24.94 12.46
C LYS A 150 -24.51 -24.59 12.38
N SER A 151 -24.16 -23.33 12.14
CA SER A 151 -22.77 -22.86 12.07
C SER A 151 -22.28 -22.44 13.45
N GLU A 152 -21.17 -23.01 13.90
CA GLU A 152 -20.51 -22.68 15.16
C GLU A 152 -20.01 -21.23 15.16
N ALA A 153 -19.25 -20.82 14.14
CA ALA A 153 -18.83 -19.43 13.93
C ALA A 153 -19.99 -18.42 13.92
N THR A 154 -21.16 -18.77 13.36
CA THR A 154 -22.32 -17.88 13.39
C THR A 154 -22.94 -17.78 14.79
N ASN A 155 -22.92 -18.86 15.57
CA ASN A 155 -23.33 -18.79 16.98
C ASN A 155 -22.31 -18.00 17.82
N ALA A 156 -21.00 -18.08 17.54
CA ALA A 156 -19.97 -17.27 18.18
C ALA A 156 -20.17 -15.76 17.93
N ILE A 157 -20.45 -15.35 16.69
CA ILE A 157 -20.78 -13.94 16.36
C ILE A 157 -22.06 -13.49 17.10
N ILE A 158 -23.07 -14.36 17.17
CA ILE A 158 -24.33 -14.07 17.89
C ILE A 158 -24.09 -13.90 19.39
N ASP A 159 -23.30 -14.78 20.00
CA ASP A 159 -23.04 -14.76 21.44
C ASP A 159 -22.10 -13.61 21.84
N ALA A 160 -21.10 -13.28 21.01
CA ALA A 160 -20.35 -12.02 21.14
C ALA A 160 -21.28 -10.80 21.07
N ALA A 161 -22.12 -10.71 20.03
CA ALA A 161 -23.04 -9.58 19.87
C ALA A 161 -24.09 -9.45 20.99
N ILE A 162 -24.46 -10.56 21.65
CA ILE A 162 -25.37 -10.57 22.82
C ILE A 162 -24.65 -10.13 24.10
N ASN A 163 -23.42 -10.62 24.31
CA ASN A 163 -22.70 -10.43 25.57
C ASN A 163 -22.01 -9.07 25.69
N SER A 164 -21.57 -8.47 24.58
CA SER A 164 -20.92 -7.16 24.58
C SER A 164 -21.90 -6.01 24.85
N LEU A 165 -21.52 -5.07 25.71
CA LEU A 165 -22.24 -3.85 26.04
C LEU A 165 -22.09 -2.76 24.97
N ASP A 166 -20.89 -2.65 24.38
CA ASP A 166 -20.53 -1.65 23.37
C ASP A 166 -19.70 -2.24 22.20
N GLU A 167 -19.29 -1.36 21.29
CA GLU A 167 -18.49 -1.72 20.10
C GLU A 167 -17.02 -2.08 20.37
N THR A 168 -16.46 -1.66 21.51
CA THR A 168 -15.11 -2.03 21.93
C THR A 168 -15.10 -3.44 22.50
N GLU A 169 -16.06 -3.77 23.38
CA GLU A 169 -16.23 -5.15 23.88
C GLU A 169 -16.54 -6.13 22.75
N PHE A 170 -17.35 -5.72 21.76
CA PHE A 170 -17.67 -6.55 20.59
C PHE A 170 -16.46 -6.76 19.69
N PHE A 171 -15.67 -5.70 19.44
CA PHE A 171 -14.43 -5.81 18.68
C PHE A 171 -13.43 -6.73 19.36
N ASN A 172 -13.17 -6.53 20.66
CA ASN A 172 -12.22 -7.34 21.42
C ASN A 172 -12.62 -8.82 21.42
N SER A 173 -13.91 -9.12 21.62
CA SER A 173 -14.44 -10.50 21.57
C SER A 173 -14.18 -11.21 20.22
N LEU A 174 -14.10 -10.47 19.11
CA LEU A 174 -13.74 -11.00 17.79
C LEU A 174 -12.22 -10.98 17.53
N ALA A 175 -11.51 -10.00 18.10
CA ALA A 175 -10.06 -9.85 17.96
C ALA A 175 -9.31 -10.95 18.73
N ASP A 176 -9.68 -11.23 19.97
CA ASP A 176 -9.08 -12.27 20.81
C ASP A 176 -9.16 -13.64 20.12
N PHE A 177 -10.34 -13.97 19.59
CA PHE A 177 -10.59 -15.21 18.82
C PHE A 177 -9.79 -15.31 17.51
N LEU A 178 -9.32 -14.19 16.95
CA LEU A 178 -8.41 -14.19 15.81
C LEU A 178 -6.93 -14.21 16.25
N ASN A 179 -6.60 -13.59 17.38
CA ASN A 179 -5.25 -13.50 17.93
C ASN A 179 -4.69 -14.86 18.37
N GLU A 180 -5.55 -15.81 18.77
CA GLU A 180 -5.17 -17.20 19.04
C GLU A 180 -4.78 -18.01 17.78
N LEU A 181 -5.06 -17.50 16.57
CA LEU A 181 -4.89 -18.28 15.33
C LEU A 181 -3.51 -18.07 14.66
N PRO A 182 -2.92 -19.13 14.07
CA PRO A 182 -1.81 -18.99 13.11
C PRO A 182 -2.25 -18.16 11.90
N ALA A 183 -1.38 -17.28 11.40
CA ALA A 183 -1.74 -16.34 10.34
C ALA A 183 -2.13 -17.03 9.01
N ALA A 184 -1.72 -18.29 8.83
CA ALA A 184 -2.13 -19.13 7.70
C ALA A 184 -3.64 -19.48 7.71
N GLU A 185 -4.30 -19.46 8.87
CA GLU A 185 -5.71 -19.85 9.03
C GLU A 185 -6.69 -18.68 8.90
N LEU A 186 -6.20 -17.44 8.94
CA LEU A 186 -7.01 -16.20 8.94
C LEU A 186 -8.05 -16.15 7.83
N ASP A 187 -7.71 -16.48 6.58
CA ASP A 187 -8.68 -16.47 5.47
C ASP A 187 -9.71 -17.61 5.58
N SER A 188 -9.32 -18.76 6.16
CA SER A 188 -10.26 -19.85 6.45
C SER A 188 -11.28 -19.40 7.48
N LYS A 189 -10.82 -18.83 8.60
CA LYS A 189 -11.71 -18.34 9.66
C LYS A 189 -12.55 -17.13 9.24
N ARG A 190 -11.99 -16.21 8.43
CA ARG A 190 -12.72 -15.12 7.77
C ARG A 190 -13.91 -15.65 6.96
N ARG A 191 -13.71 -16.72 6.19
CA ARG A 191 -14.79 -17.38 5.42
C ARG A 191 -15.81 -18.07 6.33
N GLU A 192 -15.37 -18.69 7.42
CA GLU A 192 -16.24 -19.33 8.43
C GLU A 192 -17.16 -18.31 9.15
N LEU A 193 -16.60 -17.15 9.52
CA LEU A 193 -17.30 -16.00 10.12
C LEU A 193 -18.12 -15.18 9.11
N ALA A 194 -18.09 -15.53 7.81
CA ALA A 194 -18.69 -14.76 6.71
C ALA A 194 -18.26 -13.28 6.68
N LEU A 195 -16.99 -13.00 6.97
CA LEU A 195 -16.38 -11.67 6.94
C LEU A 195 -15.96 -11.28 5.51
N GLN A 196 -16.38 -10.10 5.05
CA GLN A 196 -16.06 -9.56 3.74
C GLN A 196 -14.63 -8.98 3.74
N SER A 197 -13.84 -9.35 2.72
CA SER A 197 -12.40 -9.06 2.63
C SER A 197 -12.05 -7.57 2.52
N ASP A 198 -13.02 -6.76 2.08
CA ASP A 198 -12.96 -5.32 1.88
C ASP A 198 -13.71 -4.53 2.98
N SER A 199 -14.31 -5.22 3.96
CA SER A 199 -15.09 -4.56 5.03
C SER A 199 -14.23 -3.87 6.09
N VAL A 200 -14.73 -2.76 6.64
CA VAL A 200 -14.03 -1.96 7.65
C VAL A 200 -13.78 -2.77 8.93
N LEU A 201 -14.73 -3.60 9.37
CA LEU A 201 -14.54 -4.49 10.51
C LEU A 201 -13.40 -5.50 10.27
N TRP A 202 -13.32 -6.13 9.10
CA TRP A 202 -12.25 -7.09 8.80
C TRP A 202 -10.87 -6.41 8.71
N LEU A 203 -10.79 -5.24 8.09
CA LEU A 203 -9.56 -4.45 8.04
C LEU A 203 -9.11 -4.00 9.44
N ALA A 204 -10.05 -3.63 10.32
CA ALA A 204 -9.75 -3.29 11.72
C ALA A 204 -9.24 -4.52 12.49
N LEU A 205 -9.90 -5.67 12.38
CA LEU A 205 -9.50 -6.92 13.04
C LEU A 205 -8.10 -7.40 12.58
N LEU A 206 -7.83 -7.36 11.27
CA LEU A 206 -6.49 -7.65 10.74
C LEU A 206 -5.44 -6.64 11.18
N THR A 207 -5.80 -5.38 11.39
CA THR A 207 -4.87 -4.36 11.89
C THR A 207 -4.46 -4.64 13.32
N GLU A 208 -5.39 -5.02 14.19
CA GLU A 208 -5.05 -5.36 15.58
C GLU A 208 -4.27 -6.68 15.65
N TYR A 209 -4.67 -7.68 14.86
CA TYR A 209 -3.91 -8.93 14.72
C TYR A 209 -2.46 -8.65 14.32
N PHE A 210 -2.18 -8.00 13.18
CA PHE A 210 -0.80 -7.77 12.76
C PHE A 210 -0.04 -6.72 13.60
N ARG A 211 -0.75 -5.97 14.46
CA ARG A 211 -0.13 -5.12 15.48
C ARG A 211 0.39 -5.87 16.69
N GLU A 212 -0.28 -6.93 17.16
CA GLU A 212 0.07 -7.59 18.42
C GLU A 212 0.44 -9.08 18.29
N CYS A 213 0.14 -9.74 17.17
CA CYS A 213 0.45 -11.16 16.91
C CYS A 213 1.93 -11.50 17.10
N GLU A 214 2.23 -12.78 17.32
CA GLU A 214 3.61 -13.29 17.28
C GLU A 214 4.39 -12.82 16.03
N ILE A 215 5.69 -12.61 16.18
CA ILE A 215 6.57 -12.17 15.10
C ILE A 215 6.70 -13.25 14.00
N SER A 216 6.52 -14.52 14.35
CA SER A 216 6.36 -15.66 13.42
C SER A 216 5.21 -15.44 12.41
N ASN A 217 4.08 -14.91 12.87
CA ASN A 217 2.85 -14.72 12.11
C ASN A 217 2.95 -13.57 11.09
N LEU A 218 3.86 -12.61 11.27
CA LEU A 218 4.19 -11.59 10.26
C LEU A 218 4.74 -12.22 8.95
N TYR A 219 5.53 -13.29 9.06
CA TYR A 219 6.08 -14.01 7.90
C TYR A 219 5.08 -14.99 7.28
N GLN A 220 4.31 -15.70 8.11
CA GLN A 220 3.28 -16.63 7.63
C GLN A 220 2.14 -15.88 6.91
N GLY A 221 1.62 -14.81 7.52
CA GLY A 221 0.52 -14.01 7.00
C GLY A 221 0.89 -12.93 5.98
N ARG A 222 2.15 -12.90 5.50
CA ARG A 222 2.74 -11.78 4.74
C ARG A 222 1.92 -11.29 3.54
N GLU A 223 1.22 -12.16 2.83
CA GLU A 223 0.41 -11.77 1.65
C GLU A 223 -0.88 -11.05 2.08
N CYS A 224 -1.48 -11.49 3.20
CA CYS A 224 -2.64 -10.84 3.82
C CYS A 224 -2.24 -9.48 4.44
N LEU A 225 -1.10 -9.45 5.13
CA LEU A 225 -0.47 -8.23 5.64
C LEU A 225 -0.16 -7.22 4.52
N ALA A 226 0.44 -7.68 3.41
CA ALA A 226 0.72 -6.82 2.26
C ALA A 226 -0.55 -6.22 1.65
N ALA A 227 -1.64 -6.99 1.56
CA ALA A 227 -2.95 -6.50 1.10
C ALA A 227 -3.64 -5.56 2.12
N LEU A 228 -3.33 -5.68 3.41
CA LEU A 228 -3.84 -4.79 4.46
C LEU A 228 -3.23 -3.39 4.40
N LEU A 229 -1.90 -3.28 4.29
CA LEU A 229 -1.15 -2.02 4.43
C LEU A 229 -1.66 -0.83 3.58
N PRO A 230 -2.09 -0.96 2.31
CA PRO A 230 -2.62 0.17 1.55
C PRO A 230 -4.02 0.63 1.99
N ASN A 231 -4.76 -0.21 2.72
CA ASN A 231 -6.17 0.00 3.06
C ASN A 231 -6.39 0.54 4.49
N ILE A 232 -5.32 0.82 5.23
CA ILE A 232 -5.36 1.24 6.64
C ILE A 232 -4.70 2.60 6.86
N GLN A 233 -4.91 3.20 8.04
CA GLN A 233 -4.29 4.49 8.39
C GLN A 233 -2.76 4.38 8.40
N CYS A 234 -2.07 5.34 7.77
CA CYS A 234 -0.62 5.26 7.54
C CYS A 234 0.21 5.15 8.83
N SER A 235 -0.28 5.67 9.96
CA SER A 235 0.32 5.52 11.29
C SER A 235 0.25 4.08 11.84
N LEU A 236 -0.85 3.36 11.57
CA LEU A 236 -1.01 1.96 11.93
C LEU A 236 -0.14 1.06 11.04
N ALA A 237 -0.11 1.35 9.73
CA ALA A 237 0.80 0.72 8.79
C ALA A 237 2.28 0.96 9.15
N GLU A 238 2.66 2.18 9.54
CA GLU A 238 4.01 2.49 10.04
C GLU A 238 4.36 1.67 11.28
N ASN A 239 3.45 1.54 12.25
CA ASN A 239 3.69 0.72 13.44
C ASN A 239 3.98 -0.74 13.07
N ILE A 240 3.21 -1.34 12.15
CA ILE A 240 3.44 -2.72 11.70
C ILE A 240 4.74 -2.83 10.90
N LEU A 241 5.04 -1.88 9.99
CA LEU A 241 6.32 -1.80 9.27
C LEU A 241 7.52 -1.70 10.23
N ARG A 242 7.38 -0.97 11.35
CA ARG A 242 8.39 -0.92 12.42
C ARG A 242 8.54 -2.28 13.12
N ARG A 243 7.46 -3.01 13.41
CA ARG A 243 7.57 -4.39 13.97
C ARG A 243 8.42 -5.28 13.06
N ILE A 244 8.11 -5.31 11.75
CA ILE A 244 8.84 -6.10 10.74
C ILE A 244 10.33 -5.72 10.69
N ARG A 245 10.65 -4.41 10.71
CA ARG A 245 12.02 -3.88 10.69
C ARG A 245 12.83 -4.29 11.92
N TYR A 246 12.22 -4.25 13.11
CA TYR A 246 12.91 -4.44 14.39
C TYR A 246 12.81 -5.86 14.97
N ALA A 247 11.99 -6.73 14.39
CA ALA A 247 11.96 -8.16 14.68
C ALA A 247 13.39 -8.77 14.61
N GLN A 248 13.84 -9.40 15.69
CA GLN A 248 15.13 -10.09 15.76
C GLN A 248 14.98 -11.60 15.52
N GLU A 249 13.77 -12.10 15.73
CA GLU A 249 13.31 -13.47 15.62
C GLU A 249 13.04 -13.91 14.18
N LEU A 250 12.85 -12.94 13.26
CA LEU A 250 12.80 -13.19 11.82
C LEU A 250 14.21 -13.20 11.24
N ALA A 251 14.56 -14.27 10.53
CA ALA A 251 15.74 -14.29 9.68
C ALA A 251 15.62 -13.24 8.57
N GLU A 252 16.75 -12.69 8.09
CA GLU A 252 16.73 -11.67 7.03
C GLU A 252 16.08 -12.17 5.73
N SER A 253 16.14 -13.48 5.43
CA SER A 253 15.40 -14.09 4.31
C SER A 253 13.88 -14.06 4.50
N GLN A 254 13.38 -14.16 5.73
CA GLN A 254 11.95 -14.01 6.04
C GLN A 254 11.54 -12.54 5.94
N LYS A 255 12.36 -11.59 6.41
CA LYS A 255 12.11 -10.15 6.24
C LYS A 255 12.11 -9.75 4.76
N GLN A 256 13.02 -10.31 3.96
CA GLN A 256 13.04 -10.18 2.51
C GLN A 256 11.74 -10.68 1.89
N ALA A 257 11.28 -11.89 2.21
CA ALA A 257 10.02 -12.44 1.69
C ALA A 257 8.78 -11.63 2.12
N VAL A 258 8.74 -11.09 3.35
CA VAL A 258 7.68 -10.17 3.79
C VAL A 258 7.73 -8.87 2.97
N ALA A 259 8.92 -8.30 2.79
CA ALA A 259 9.10 -7.07 2.02
C ALA A 259 8.75 -7.26 0.53
N GLU A 260 9.11 -8.39 -0.08
CA GLU A 260 8.66 -8.75 -1.44
C GLU A 260 7.15 -8.79 -1.59
N ALA A 261 6.42 -9.37 -0.62
CA ALA A 261 4.96 -9.36 -0.62
C ALA A 261 4.43 -7.92 -0.53
N ILE A 262 4.97 -7.11 0.38
CA ILE A 262 4.60 -5.70 0.56
C ILE A 262 4.87 -4.89 -0.72
N PHE A 263 6.03 -5.04 -1.37
CA PHE A 263 6.38 -4.25 -2.56
C PHE A 263 5.56 -4.61 -3.81
N LYS A 264 4.93 -5.80 -3.86
CA LYS A 264 3.96 -6.16 -4.91
C LYS A 264 2.64 -5.38 -4.76
N GLN A 265 2.22 -5.09 -3.53
CA GLN A 265 0.97 -4.37 -3.23
C GLN A 265 1.18 -2.85 -3.10
N VAL A 266 2.33 -2.44 -2.55
CA VAL A 266 2.69 -1.04 -2.32
C VAL A 266 4.13 -0.78 -2.77
N PRO A 267 4.38 -0.55 -4.07
CA PRO A 267 5.71 -0.26 -4.61
C PRO A 267 6.39 0.93 -3.91
N ILE A 268 7.68 0.79 -3.58
CA ILE A 268 8.51 1.79 -2.90
C ILE A 268 9.52 2.50 -3.83
N LEU A 269 9.67 1.99 -5.05
CA LEU A 269 10.52 2.57 -6.10
C LEU A 269 9.63 3.22 -7.17
N GLY A 270 10.03 4.37 -7.68
CA GLY A 270 9.37 5.08 -8.78
C GLY A 270 7.96 5.68 -8.55
N ALA A 271 7.26 5.36 -7.45
CA ALA A 271 5.89 5.84 -7.18
C ALA A 271 5.76 6.56 -5.84
N GLU A 272 5.08 7.72 -5.84
CA GLU A 272 4.69 8.44 -4.60
C GLU A 272 3.51 7.75 -3.91
N SER A 273 3.77 6.60 -3.28
CA SER A 273 2.80 5.95 -2.41
C SER A 273 2.50 6.83 -1.19
N LYS A 274 1.20 7.08 -0.93
CA LYS A 274 0.71 7.77 0.27
C LYS A 274 1.22 7.13 1.57
N LEU A 275 1.46 5.81 1.58
CA LEU A 275 2.07 5.11 2.71
C LEU A 275 3.54 5.50 2.88
N TRP A 276 4.35 5.35 1.82
CA TRP A 276 5.80 5.60 1.90
C TRP A 276 6.16 7.06 2.14
N GLY A 277 5.31 8.00 1.71
CA GLY A 277 5.43 9.43 2.05
C GLY A 277 5.04 9.79 3.48
N ALA A 278 4.33 8.91 4.21
CA ALA A 278 3.89 9.13 5.58
C ALA A 278 4.74 8.38 6.64
N VAL A 279 5.37 7.27 6.26
CA VAL A 279 6.28 6.47 7.12
C VAL A 279 7.54 7.26 7.46
N ASN A 280 8.05 7.17 8.70
CA ASN A 280 9.26 7.89 9.10
C ASN A 280 10.48 7.58 8.23
N LYS A 281 11.36 8.59 8.10
CA LYS A 281 12.55 8.59 7.24
C LYS A 281 13.40 7.33 7.41
N ASP A 282 13.60 6.86 8.63
CA ASP A 282 14.49 5.72 8.91
C ASP A 282 13.87 4.38 8.48
N THR A 283 12.57 4.22 8.68
CA THR A 283 11.83 3.00 8.33
C THR A 283 11.62 2.94 6.82
N HIS A 284 11.25 4.06 6.20
CA HIS A 284 11.26 4.21 4.75
C HIS A 284 12.65 3.92 4.15
N THR A 285 13.72 4.45 4.75
CA THR A 285 15.11 4.18 4.33
C THR A 285 15.48 2.69 4.44
N TYR A 286 15.05 2.00 5.49
CA TYR A 286 15.26 0.55 5.64
C TYR A 286 14.56 -0.25 4.54
N PHE A 287 13.25 -0.06 4.34
CA PHE A 287 12.51 -0.77 3.30
C PHE A 287 13.00 -0.41 1.88
N LYS A 288 13.40 0.84 1.64
CA LYS A 288 13.94 1.26 0.33
C LYS A 288 15.27 0.56 0.02
N ARG A 289 16.17 0.43 1.00
CA ARG A 289 17.41 -0.38 0.86
C ARG A 289 17.11 -1.84 0.59
N LEU A 290 16.07 -2.38 1.22
CA LEU A 290 15.64 -3.77 1.04
C LEU A 290 15.10 -4.01 -0.38
N ALA A 291 14.27 -3.09 -0.92
CA ALA A 291 13.82 -3.13 -2.32
C ALA A 291 14.98 -3.00 -3.33
N ILE A 292 15.93 -2.08 -3.07
CA ILE A 292 17.15 -1.92 -3.87
C ILE A 292 17.96 -3.23 -3.92
N SER A 293 18.18 -3.85 -2.76
CA SER A 293 18.89 -5.13 -2.64
C SER A 293 18.19 -6.26 -3.40
N LEU A 294 16.86 -6.39 -3.26
CA LEU A 294 16.06 -7.42 -3.92
C LEU A 294 16.05 -7.28 -5.45
N ALA A 295 15.85 -6.06 -5.97
CA ALA A 295 15.87 -5.79 -7.40
C ALA A 295 17.25 -6.09 -8.02
N LEU A 296 18.33 -5.71 -7.33
CA LEU A 296 19.69 -6.00 -7.76
C LEU A 296 20.03 -7.49 -7.66
N ALA A 297 19.52 -8.21 -6.67
CA ALA A 297 19.72 -9.66 -6.54
C ALA A 297 19.04 -10.41 -7.69
N ALA A 298 17.82 -10.01 -8.07
CA ALA A 298 17.11 -10.56 -9.22
C ALA A 298 17.84 -10.28 -10.54
N HIS A 299 18.34 -9.04 -10.73
CA HIS A 299 19.11 -8.67 -11.92
C HIS A 299 20.42 -9.48 -12.00
N CYS A 300 21.22 -9.44 -10.93
CA CYS A 300 22.57 -10.03 -10.86
C CYS A 300 22.59 -11.53 -10.55
N ALA A 301 21.45 -12.23 -10.54
CA ALA A 301 21.33 -13.64 -10.11
C ALA A 301 22.30 -14.62 -10.80
N ASN A 302 22.78 -14.28 -12.02
CA ASN A 302 23.74 -15.06 -12.79
C ASN A 302 25.13 -14.41 -12.93
N ASP A 303 25.39 -13.29 -12.22
CA ASP A 303 26.65 -12.54 -12.30
C ASP A 303 27.12 -12.04 -10.91
N GLN A 304 28.02 -12.83 -10.32
CA GLN A 304 28.61 -12.55 -9.01
C GLN A 304 29.52 -11.31 -9.01
N ASN A 305 30.12 -10.93 -10.15
CA ASN A 305 30.99 -9.75 -10.23
C ASN A 305 30.16 -8.47 -10.14
N LYS A 306 29.03 -8.41 -10.86
CA LYS A 306 28.07 -7.30 -10.75
C LYS A 306 27.46 -7.20 -9.35
N TRP A 307 27.05 -8.33 -8.77
CA TRP A 307 26.54 -8.35 -7.39
C TRP A 307 27.56 -7.80 -6.38
N ALA A 308 28.80 -8.29 -6.43
CA ALA A 308 29.88 -7.81 -5.56
C ALA A 308 30.23 -6.33 -5.78
N PHE A 309 30.11 -5.84 -7.02
CA PHE A 309 30.28 -4.43 -7.35
C PHE A 309 29.15 -3.55 -6.80
N TYR A 310 27.89 -3.99 -6.80
CA TYR A 310 26.79 -3.17 -6.29
C TYR A 310 26.70 -3.16 -4.76
N GLN A 311 27.07 -4.24 -4.08
CA GLN A 311 26.88 -4.41 -2.64
C GLN A 311 27.45 -3.25 -1.77
N PRO A 312 28.65 -2.67 -2.03
CA PRO A 312 29.13 -1.48 -1.31
C PRO A 312 28.33 -0.20 -1.59
N HIS A 313 27.68 -0.11 -2.75
CA HIS A 313 27.02 1.10 -3.25
C HIS A 313 25.52 1.18 -2.89
N PHE A 314 24.90 0.15 -2.29
CA PHE A 314 23.47 0.13 -1.95
C PHE A 314 22.95 1.35 -1.17
N LEU A 315 23.81 2.00 -0.37
CA LEU A 315 23.43 3.17 0.43
C LEU A 315 23.45 4.50 -0.36
N GLN A 316 24.09 4.50 -1.54
CA GLN A 316 24.27 5.65 -2.42
C GLN A 316 23.23 5.67 -3.57
N ILE A 317 22.59 4.52 -3.83
CA ILE A 317 21.51 4.37 -4.83
C ILE A 317 20.26 5.12 -4.34
N LEU A 318 19.86 6.14 -5.10
CA LEU A 318 18.69 6.96 -4.86
C LEU A 318 17.41 6.36 -5.46
N ASP A 319 17.52 5.57 -6.54
CA ASP A 319 16.40 4.81 -7.14
C ASP A 319 16.87 3.72 -8.10
N ILE A 320 15.95 2.82 -8.46
CA ILE A 320 16.10 1.87 -9.57
C ILE A 320 14.86 1.90 -10.47
N ALA A 321 15.06 2.03 -11.77
CA ALA A 321 14.02 1.88 -12.79
C ALA A 321 14.38 0.75 -13.76
N GLY A 322 13.42 -0.11 -14.12
CA GLY A 322 13.57 -1.04 -15.23
C GLY A 322 13.21 -0.33 -16.54
N ILE A 323 14.18 -0.12 -17.43
CA ILE A 323 13.98 0.61 -18.70
C ILE A 323 13.81 -0.34 -19.89
N ALA A 324 14.17 -1.62 -19.73
CA ALA A 324 13.78 -2.72 -20.61
C ALA A 324 13.80 -4.05 -19.81
N PRO A 325 13.28 -5.18 -20.31
CA PRO A 325 13.20 -6.43 -19.55
C PRO A 325 14.53 -6.97 -18.99
N ASP A 326 15.64 -6.69 -19.67
CA ASP A 326 17.01 -7.02 -19.24
C ASP A 326 17.83 -5.80 -18.77
N ILE A 327 17.24 -4.60 -18.68
CA ILE A 327 18.00 -3.34 -18.50
C ILE A 327 17.45 -2.51 -17.34
N ILE A 328 18.32 -2.15 -16.41
CA ILE A 328 18.00 -1.27 -15.27
C ILE A 328 18.81 0.02 -15.33
N ALA A 329 18.20 1.13 -14.90
CA ALA A 329 18.86 2.38 -14.58
C ALA A 329 18.90 2.57 -13.06
N LEU A 330 20.09 2.85 -12.53
CA LEU A 330 20.41 3.03 -11.12
C LEU A 330 20.82 4.49 -10.91
N ARG A 331 19.98 5.25 -10.23
CA ARG A 331 20.19 6.69 -10.04
C ARG A 331 21.01 6.95 -8.79
N PHE A 332 22.08 7.72 -8.92
CA PHE A 332 22.93 8.21 -7.83
C PHE A 332 22.80 9.73 -7.72
N ASN A 333 23.61 10.35 -6.86
CA ASN A 333 23.74 11.80 -6.84
C ASN A 333 24.65 12.26 -8.00
N GLY A 334 24.09 13.03 -8.94
CA GLY A 334 24.80 13.59 -10.10
C GLY A 334 24.99 12.67 -11.33
N PHE A 335 24.81 11.36 -11.17
CA PHE A 335 25.01 10.37 -12.24
C PHE A 335 24.01 9.20 -12.20
N ILE A 336 23.97 8.44 -13.29
CA ILE A 336 23.19 7.23 -13.48
C ILE A 336 24.14 6.11 -13.94
N LEU A 337 23.99 4.91 -13.39
CA LEU A 337 24.53 3.68 -13.96
C LEU A 337 23.41 2.94 -14.71
N VAL A 338 23.64 2.56 -15.96
CA VAL A 338 22.73 1.70 -16.73
C VAL A 338 23.36 0.34 -16.91
N ASP A 339 22.63 -0.70 -16.53
CA ASP A 339 23.11 -2.08 -16.53
C ASP A 339 22.23 -2.98 -17.39
N ASN A 340 22.88 -3.90 -18.12
CA ASN A 340 22.25 -4.87 -18.99
C ASN A 340 22.61 -6.29 -18.54
N ARG A 341 21.59 -7.06 -18.17
CA ARG A 341 21.73 -8.43 -17.65
C ARG A 341 22.47 -9.37 -18.60
N GLN A 342 22.39 -9.11 -19.90
CA GLN A 342 23.04 -9.92 -20.93
C GLN A 342 24.53 -9.53 -21.12
N ILE A 343 24.96 -8.34 -20.70
CA ILE A 343 26.33 -7.82 -20.87
C ILE A 343 27.12 -8.00 -19.57
N ARG A 344 27.60 -9.22 -19.30
CA ARG A 344 28.19 -9.62 -18.01
C ARG A 344 29.36 -8.76 -17.51
N GLN A 345 30.24 -8.32 -18.40
CA GLN A 345 31.50 -7.66 -17.98
C GLN A 345 31.49 -6.13 -18.08
N SER A 346 30.32 -5.49 -18.27
CA SER A 346 30.23 -4.03 -18.34
C SER A 346 28.97 -3.47 -17.71
N ILE A 347 29.10 -2.27 -17.15
CA ILE A 347 28.03 -1.35 -16.76
C ILE A 347 28.33 -0.01 -17.47
N TYR A 348 27.30 0.73 -17.88
CA TYR A 348 27.47 2.04 -18.49
C TYR A 348 27.27 3.15 -17.45
N TYR A 349 28.20 4.10 -17.39
CA TYR A 349 28.11 5.29 -16.54
C TYR A 349 27.74 6.49 -17.39
N TYR A 350 26.81 7.31 -16.90
CA TYR A 350 26.46 8.58 -17.51
C TYR A 350 26.28 9.64 -16.41
N THR A 351 26.84 10.83 -16.59
CA THR A 351 26.36 12.01 -15.84
C THR A 351 24.92 12.34 -16.22
N ASN A 352 24.18 13.02 -15.34
CA ASN A 352 22.80 13.42 -15.64
C ASN A 352 22.70 14.21 -16.97
N ALA A 353 23.59 15.20 -17.16
CA ALA A 353 23.65 15.98 -18.40
C ALA A 353 23.92 15.13 -19.64
N ALA A 354 24.82 14.13 -19.57
CA ALA A 354 25.05 13.22 -20.67
C ALA A 354 23.82 12.38 -21.04
N VAL A 355 23.03 11.92 -20.05
CA VAL A 355 21.74 11.23 -20.32
C VAL A 355 20.74 12.18 -20.98
N GLU A 356 20.63 13.41 -20.48
CA GLU A 356 19.72 14.42 -21.03
C GLU A 356 20.09 14.76 -22.49
N ALA A 357 21.36 14.96 -22.80
CA ALA A 357 21.86 15.21 -24.15
C ALA A 357 21.64 14.01 -25.10
N ILE A 358 21.91 12.79 -24.66
CA ILE A 358 21.70 11.56 -25.47
C ILE A 358 20.20 11.37 -25.77
N LEU A 359 19.32 11.46 -24.77
CA LEU A 359 17.87 11.31 -24.97
C LEU A 359 17.30 12.46 -25.82
N ALA A 360 17.79 13.69 -25.66
CA ALA A 360 17.39 14.83 -26.51
C ALA A 360 17.80 14.67 -27.99
N SER A 361 18.81 13.84 -28.29
CA SER A 361 19.20 13.49 -29.66
C SER A 361 18.29 12.44 -30.34
N GLY A 362 17.29 11.91 -29.61
CA GLY A 362 16.30 10.95 -30.13
C GLY A 362 16.65 9.48 -29.93
N VAL A 363 17.68 9.17 -29.13
CA VAL A 363 18.04 7.80 -28.72
C VAL A 363 17.01 7.26 -27.72
N GLU A 364 16.61 5.99 -27.83
CA GLU A 364 15.64 5.40 -26.90
C GLU A 364 16.27 5.09 -25.54
N GLN A 365 15.45 5.09 -24.48
CA GLN A 365 15.92 4.83 -23.11
C GLN A 365 16.55 3.42 -22.98
N ALA A 366 16.06 2.43 -23.74
CA ALA A 366 16.63 1.09 -23.77
C ALA A 366 18.05 1.04 -24.38
N ASP A 367 18.36 1.91 -25.34
CA ASP A 367 19.66 1.96 -26.01
C ASP A 367 20.77 2.43 -25.06
N LEU A 368 20.45 3.15 -23.97
CA LEU A 368 21.42 3.49 -22.93
C LEU A 368 22.06 2.24 -22.27
N GLY A 369 21.40 1.09 -22.35
CA GLY A 369 21.92 -0.20 -21.91
C GLY A 369 22.56 -1.05 -23.03
N ARG A 370 22.57 -0.57 -24.28
CA ARG A 370 23.29 -1.13 -25.44
C ARG A 370 23.65 0.00 -26.43
N PRO A 371 24.50 0.98 -26.04
CA PRO A 371 24.73 2.16 -26.86
C PRO A 371 25.27 1.74 -28.24
N GLY A 372 24.61 2.21 -29.31
CA GLY A 372 24.98 1.91 -30.70
C GLY A 372 26.29 2.57 -31.18
N PHE A 373 27.08 3.08 -30.24
CA PHE A 373 28.33 3.82 -30.41
C PHE A 373 29.29 3.41 -29.28
N GLU A 374 30.59 3.36 -29.58
CA GLU A 374 31.58 2.93 -28.58
C GLU A 374 31.78 4.00 -27.49
N LEU A 375 31.31 3.70 -26.27
CA LEU A 375 31.67 4.48 -25.10
C LEU A 375 33.11 4.17 -24.65
N PRO A 376 33.94 5.18 -24.35
CA PRO A 376 35.31 4.96 -23.91
C PRO A 376 35.36 4.20 -22.59
N GLY A 377 36.29 3.26 -22.49
CA GLY A 377 36.56 2.55 -21.24
C GLY A 377 37.19 3.46 -20.17
N LEU A 378 37.00 3.10 -18.91
CA LEU A 378 37.53 3.84 -17.76
C LEU A 378 39.04 4.15 -17.84
N LYS A 379 39.87 3.19 -18.27
CA LYS A 379 41.33 3.38 -18.40
C LYS A 379 41.71 4.45 -19.44
N PRO A 380 41.24 4.37 -20.71
CA PRO A 380 41.39 5.46 -21.68
C PRO A 380 40.95 6.83 -21.14
N TRP A 381 39.77 6.92 -20.51
CA TRP A 381 39.25 8.19 -20.00
C TRP A 381 40.12 8.79 -18.89
N LEU A 382 40.62 7.96 -17.95
CA LEU A 382 41.57 8.39 -16.92
C LEU A 382 42.95 8.83 -17.47
N SER A 383 43.25 8.54 -18.73
CA SER A 383 44.49 8.95 -19.41
C SER A 383 44.36 10.20 -20.29
N LEU A 384 43.17 10.81 -20.36
CA LEU A 384 42.96 12.07 -21.07
C LEU A 384 43.59 13.24 -20.30
N ALA A 385 44.23 14.17 -21.02
CA ALA A 385 44.82 15.37 -20.44
C ALA A 385 43.76 16.35 -19.89
N GLU A 386 42.58 16.39 -20.52
CA GLU A 386 41.39 17.08 -20.03
C GLU A 386 40.22 16.09 -20.08
N GLN A 387 39.43 16.01 -19.00
CA GLN A 387 38.26 15.15 -18.94
C GLN A 387 37.02 15.92 -19.44
N PRO A 388 36.18 15.35 -20.32
CA PRO A 388 34.94 15.99 -20.75
C PRO A 388 33.99 16.23 -19.56
N ASN A 389 33.29 17.37 -19.58
CA ASN A 389 32.33 17.77 -18.52
C ASN A 389 31.10 16.85 -18.42
N GLU A 390 30.73 16.18 -19.52
CA GLU A 390 29.54 15.33 -19.62
C GLU A 390 29.95 13.88 -19.98
N PRO A 391 30.70 13.17 -19.13
CA PRO A 391 31.22 11.85 -19.47
C PRO A 391 30.11 10.79 -19.51
N ALA A 392 30.12 10.04 -20.61
CA ALA A 392 29.48 8.74 -20.78
C ALA A 392 30.58 7.68 -20.98
N LEU A 393 30.62 6.65 -20.14
CA LEU A 393 31.76 5.72 -20.03
C LEU A 393 31.29 4.25 -19.99
N ARG A 394 32.13 3.35 -20.50
CA ARG A 394 32.01 1.92 -20.20
C ARG A 394 32.85 1.58 -18.96
N LEU A 395 32.19 1.10 -17.91
CA LEU A 395 32.82 0.59 -16.70
C LEU A 395 32.97 -0.93 -16.82
N ASP A 396 34.20 -1.42 -16.94
CA ASP A 396 34.48 -2.85 -17.06
C ASP A 396 34.42 -3.53 -15.68
N ILE A 397 33.49 -4.46 -15.50
CA ILE A 397 33.20 -5.15 -14.23
C ILE A 397 33.90 -6.51 -14.20
N THR A 398 35.23 -6.46 -14.17
CA THR A 398 36.10 -7.62 -14.04
C THR A 398 36.90 -7.55 -12.72
N PRO A 399 37.38 -8.67 -12.16
CA PRO A 399 38.13 -8.66 -10.89
C PRO A 399 39.35 -7.71 -10.88
N SER A 400 39.97 -7.45 -12.04
CA SER A 400 41.11 -6.53 -12.17
C SER A 400 40.73 -5.05 -12.31
N MET A 401 39.44 -4.75 -12.53
CA MET A 401 38.94 -3.39 -12.78
C MET A 401 37.97 -2.90 -11.69
N ILE A 402 37.25 -3.80 -11.00
CA ILE A 402 36.26 -3.47 -9.95
C ILE A 402 36.79 -2.46 -8.93
N LYS A 403 38.01 -2.64 -8.40
CA LYS A 403 38.61 -1.69 -7.44
C LYS A 403 38.79 -0.28 -8.04
N THR A 404 39.27 -0.18 -9.28
CA THR A 404 39.41 1.10 -10.00
C THR A 404 38.06 1.77 -10.23
N THR A 405 37.04 0.98 -10.58
CA THR A 405 35.67 1.45 -10.80
C THR A 405 35.04 1.99 -9.51
N HIS A 406 35.19 1.30 -8.38
CA HIS A 406 34.78 1.81 -7.07
C HIS A 406 35.48 3.13 -6.71
N SER A 407 36.80 3.23 -6.92
CA SER A 407 37.55 4.47 -6.67
C SER A 407 37.04 5.64 -7.51
N MET A 408 36.73 5.42 -8.81
CA MET A 408 36.12 6.45 -9.65
C MET A 408 34.76 6.91 -9.10
N LEU A 409 33.88 5.98 -8.72
CA LEU A 409 32.55 6.32 -8.21
C LEU A 409 32.60 7.05 -6.86
N HIS A 410 33.56 6.74 -5.99
CA HIS A 410 33.78 7.51 -4.76
C HIS A 410 34.28 8.94 -5.02
N LEU A 411 35.15 9.13 -6.01
CA LEU A 411 35.59 10.47 -6.41
C LEU A 411 34.45 11.29 -7.04
N LEU A 412 33.68 10.70 -7.97
CA LEU A 412 32.62 11.40 -8.71
C LEU A 412 31.31 11.59 -7.91
N SER A 413 31.07 10.80 -6.86
CA SER A 413 29.91 10.99 -5.97
C SER A 413 30.11 12.11 -4.93
N GLY A 414 31.31 12.70 -4.84
CA GLY A 414 31.62 13.76 -3.88
C GLY A 414 31.63 13.31 -2.42
N SER A 415 31.89 12.02 -2.15
CA SER A 415 31.90 11.47 -0.80
C SER A 415 33.17 11.87 -0.04
N GLU A 416 33.22 13.10 0.50
CA GLU A 416 34.26 13.51 1.44
C GLU A 416 34.22 12.64 2.71
N GLY A 417 35.28 11.86 2.94
CA GLY A 417 35.53 11.18 4.22
C GLY A 417 35.69 9.67 4.14
N LYS A 418 36.89 9.21 4.54
CA LYS A 418 37.25 7.81 4.89
C LYS A 418 37.19 6.80 3.73
N SER A 419 38.31 6.73 3.01
CA SER A 419 38.74 5.51 2.30
C SER A 419 38.70 4.30 3.25
N PRO A 420 38.06 3.17 2.89
CA PRO A 420 38.06 1.94 3.67
C PRO A 420 39.32 1.10 3.41
N ILE A 421 40.50 1.73 3.43
CA ILE A 421 41.80 1.06 3.30
C ILE A 421 42.85 1.73 4.21
N SER A 422 43.08 1.11 5.38
CA SER A 422 44.43 0.96 5.92
C SER A 422 44.81 -0.51 5.73
N PRO A 423 45.99 -0.83 5.15
CA PRO A 423 46.45 -2.20 5.04
C PRO A 423 47.33 -2.60 6.23
N GLU A 424 46.93 -3.66 6.93
CA GLU A 424 47.80 -4.65 7.57
C GLU A 424 47.29 -6.04 7.16
#